data_AF-A0A5D2GNA0-F1
#
_entry.id   AF-A0A5D2GNA0-F1
#
_cell.length_a   1.000
_cell.length_b   1.000
_cell.length_c   1.000
_cell.angle_alpha   90.00
_cell.angle_beta   90.00
_cell.angle_gamma   90.00
#
_symmetry.space_group_name_H-M   'P 1'
#
loop_
_entity.id
_entity.type
_entity.pdbx_description
1 polymer ?
#
loop_
_entity_poly.entity_id
_entity_poly.type
_entity_poly.pdbx_seq_one_letter_code
_entity_poly.pdbx_strand_id
1 'polypeptide(L)'
;MYALSVFFAPNGVLEELQSMISRVWWSGQDNNRCWHMLSWDRMCFPKGMRGLGFRDLRRFNVALLGRQVWRLMSCRDTLCFRVLSAKYFPDGDVLHLKRVEKPSFTWQSIAKAASTLYDDFGWNVGRGDKIDIWRDNWGFNDLSVMQ
;
A
#
# COMPACT_ATOMS: atom_id res chain seq x y z
N MET A 1 2.50 13.44 -4.04
CA MET A 1 2.71 12.25 -3.17
C MET A 1 1.69 12.12 -2.04
N TYR A 2 1.29 13.22 -1.36
CA TYR A 2 0.36 13.14 -0.22
C TYR A 2 -0.95 12.38 -0.50
N ALA A 3 -1.58 12.62 -1.65
CA ALA A 3 -2.80 11.90 -2.04
C ALA A 3 -2.65 10.36 -2.03
N LEU A 4 -1.50 9.84 -2.50
CA LEU A 4 -1.19 8.39 -2.50
C LEU A 4 -0.91 7.82 -1.11
N SER A 5 -0.74 8.66 -0.09
CA SER A 5 -0.61 8.21 1.31
C SER A 5 -1.92 8.18 2.08
N VAL A 6 -2.99 8.73 1.49
CA VAL A 6 -4.31 8.88 2.13
C VAL A 6 -5.38 8.07 1.39
N PHE A 7 -5.24 7.94 0.06
CA PHE A 7 -6.24 7.31 -0.80
C PHE A 7 -5.69 6.09 -1.52
N PHE A 8 -6.52 5.06 -1.63
CA PHE A 8 -6.27 3.90 -2.48
C PHE A 8 -6.62 4.31 -3.91
N ALA A 9 -5.59 4.64 -4.69
CA ALA A 9 -5.77 5.23 -6.01
C ALA A 9 -6.28 4.17 -7.01
N PRO A 10 -7.26 4.51 -7.87
CA PRO A 10 -7.63 3.65 -8.98
C PRO A 10 -6.46 3.42 -9.93
N ASN A 11 -6.36 2.21 -10.51
CA ASN A 11 -5.28 1.87 -11.43
C ASN A 11 -5.18 2.83 -12.62
N GLY A 12 -6.30 3.27 -13.20
CA GLY A 12 -6.29 4.23 -14.31
C GLY A 12 -5.63 5.57 -13.95
N VAL A 13 -5.87 6.09 -12.74
CA VAL A 13 -5.21 7.33 -12.26
C VAL A 13 -3.71 7.11 -12.09
N LEU A 14 -3.32 5.93 -11.60
CA LEU A 14 -1.90 5.57 -11.46
C LEU A 14 -1.23 5.45 -12.82
N GLU A 15 -1.87 4.81 -13.79
CA GLU A 15 -1.37 4.65 -15.16
C GLU A 15 -1.24 6.01 -15.87
N GLU A 16 -2.21 6.91 -15.70
CA GLU A 16 -2.11 8.28 -16.20
C GLU A 16 -0.93 9.03 -15.58
N LEU A 17 -0.74 8.94 -14.26
CA LEU A 17 0.42 9.53 -13.58
C LEU A 17 1.74 8.94 -14.08
N GLN A 18 1.81 7.62 -14.26
CA GLN A 18 2.99 6.95 -14.83
C GLN A 18 3.27 7.45 -16.25
N SER A 19 2.23 7.60 -17.09
CA SER A 19 2.34 8.14 -18.44
C SER A 19 2.84 9.59 -18.44
N MET A 20 2.31 10.44 -17.57
CA MET A 20 2.77 11.83 -17.42
C MET A 20 4.24 11.89 -16.99
N ILE A 21 4.64 11.10 -15.98
CA ILE A 21 6.04 11.04 -15.52
C ILE A 21 6.95 10.53 -16.64
N SER A 22 6.52 9.50 -17.38
CA SER A 22 7.25 8.99 -18.54
C SER A 22 7.44 10.06 -19.60
N ARG A 23 6.38 10.81 -19.92
CA ARG A 23 6.42 11.88 -20.92
C ARG A 23 7.41 12.97 -20.53
N VAL A 24 7.42 13.37 -19.25
CA VAL A 24 8.38 14.36 -18.75
C VAL A 24 9.80 13.80 -18.76
N TRP A 25 9.98 12.54 -18.39
CA TRP A 25 11.30 11.90 -18.39
C TRP A 25 11.90 11.78 -19.79
N TRP A 26 11.06 11.47 -20.79
CA TRP A 26 11.48 11.33 -22.18
C TRP A 26 11.36 12.62 -22.98
N SER A 27 10.76 13.70 -22.46
CA SER A 27 10.76 15.00 -23.13
C SER A 27 12.15 15.62 -23.01
N GLY A 28 12.96 15.46 -24.07
CA GLY A 28 14.17 16.26 -24.26
C GLY A 28 13.83 17.73 -24.55
N GLN A 29 14.85 18.58 -24.47
CA GLN A 29 14.74 20.04 -24.71
C GLN A 29 14.30 20.39 -26.14
N ASP A 30 14.49 19.48 -27.10
CA ASP A 30 14.06 19.66 -28.48
C ASP A 30 12.64 19.10 -28.70
N ASN A 31 11.81 19.91 -29.34
CA ASN A 31 10.38 19.76 -29.67
C ASN A 31 10.01 18.49 -30.50
N ASN A 32 10.89 17.50 -30.59
CA ASN A 32 10.60 16.23 -31.22
C ASN A 32 10.00 15.27 -30.20
N ARG A 33 8.83 14.69 -30.54
CA ARG A 33 8.24 13.55 -29.84
C ARG A 33 9.30 12.45 -29.68
N CYS A 34 9.94 12.37 -28.52
CA CYS A 34 10.76 11.21 -28.18
C CYS A 34 9.82 10.02 -28.06
N TRP A 35 10.01 9.04 -28.94
CA TRP A 35 9.33 7.76 -28.92
C TRP A 35 9.48 7.14 -27.52
N HIS A 36 8.36 6.83 -26.86
CA HIS A 36 8.35 6.10 -25.59
C HIS A 36 8.94 4.70 -25.81
N MET A 37 10.27 4.58 -25.70
CA MET A 37 10.98 3.37 -26.14
C MET A 37 10.94 2.25 -25.09
N LEU A 38 10.46 2.52 -23.87
CA LEU A 38 10.42 1.59 -22.75
C LEU A 38 9.08 1.68 -22.01
N SER A 39 8.45 0.53 -21.75
CA SER A 39 7.27 0.44 -20.89
C SER A 39 7.60 0.86 -19.45
N TRP A 40 6.60 1.37 -18.71
CA TRP A 40 6.79 1.76 -17.31
C TRP A 40 7.32 0.61 -16.45
N ASP A 41 6.83 -0.60 -16.68
CA ASP A 41 7.33 -1.81 -16.02
C ASP A 41 8.82 -2.03 -16.27
N ARG A 42 9.30 -1.78 -17.49
CA ARG A 42 10.72 -1.88 -17.81
C ARG A 42 11.57 -0.83 -17.09
N MET A 43 11.03 0.37 -16.92
CA MET A 43 11.70 1.44 -16.17
C MET A 43 11.78 1.15 -14.66
N CYS A 44 10.84 0.36 -14.13
CA CYS A 44 10.84 -0.02 -12.72
C CYS A 44 11.89 -1.09 -12.34
N PHE A 45 12.49 -1.78 -13.32
CA PHE A 45 13.56 -2.73 -13.00
C PHE A 45 14.81 -2.03 -12.43
N PRO A 46 15.59 -2.74 -11.60
CA PRO A 46 16.90 -2.25 -11.16
C PRO A 46 17.83 -1.95 -12.34
N LYS A 47 18.77 -1.00 -12.15
CA LYS A 47 19.76 -0.65 -13.18
C LYS A 47 20.55 -1.85 -13.70
N GLY A 48 20.84 -2.83 -12.83
CA GLY A 48 21.50 -4.08 -13.21
C GLY A 48 20.70 -4.97 -14.17
N MET A 49 19.38 -4.80 -14.23
CA MET A 49 18.48 -5.51 -15.15
C MET A 49 18.01 -4.62 -16.32
N ARG A 50 18.82 -3.62 -16.70
CA ARG A 50 18.53 -2.67 -17.79
C ARG A 50 17.32 -1.76 -17.54
N GLY A 51 16.84 -1.67 -16.29
CA GLY A 51 15.83 -0.69 -15.90
C GLY A 51 16.45 0.60 -15.37
N LEU A 52 15.60 1.51 -14.91
CA LEU A 52 16.00 2.82 -14.38
C LEU A 52 15.83 2.92 -12.86
N GLY A 53 15.27 1.90 -12.22
CA GLY A 53 15.00 1.86 -10.78
C GLY A 53 13.82 2.71 -10.35
N PHE A 54 12.89 3.04 -11.25
CA PHE A 54 11.65 3.71 -10.85
C PHE A 54 10.80 2.82 -9.93
N ARG A 55 9.97 3.44 -9.10
CA ARG A 55 9.03 2.70 -8.25
C ARG A 55 7.73 2.47 -9.02
N ASP A 56 7.23 1.25 -8.97
CA ASP A 56 5.84 0.97 -9.37
C ASP A 56 4.90 1.76 -8.45
N LEU A 57 4.19 2.74 -9.02
CA LEU A 57 3.28 3.61 -8.26
C LEU A 57 2.15 2.85 -7.58
N ARG A 58 1.71 1.71 -8.13
CA ARG A 58 0.67 0.88 -7.52
C ARG A 58 1.18 0.24 -6.23
N ARG A 59 2.32 -0.45 -6.32
CA ARG A 59 2.99 -1.01 -5.14
C ARG A 59 3.35 0.07 -4.13
N PHE A 60 3.79 1.23 -4.61
CA PHE A 60 4.12 2.35 -3.75
C PHE A 60 2.90 2.94 -3.03
N ASN A 61 1.74 3.04 -3.68
CA ASN A 61 0.49 3.47 -3.05
C ASN A 61 0.06 2.51 -1.94
N VAL A 62 0.07 1.21 -2.21
CA VAL A 62 -0.24 0.18 -1.20
C VAL A 62 0.74 0.26 -0.03
N ALA A 63 2.05 0.39 -0.30
CA ALA A 63 3.07 0.51 0.76
C ALA A 63 2.89 1.78 1.62
N LEU A 64 2.54 2.92 1.01
CA LEU A 64 2.26 4.15 1.75
C LEU A 64 1.03 4.02 2.65
N LEU A 65 -0.03 3.36 2.17
CA LEU A 65 -1.22 3.08 2.99
C LEU A 65 -0.92 2.04 4.07
N GLY A 66 -0.13 1.01 3.75
CA GLY A 66 0.35 0.02 4.70
C GLY A 66 1.13 0.64 5.85
N ARG A 67 1.93 1.68 5.57
CA ARG A 67 2.57 2.48 6.61
C ARG A 67 1.56 3.15 7.54
N GLN A 68 0.41 3.60 7.05
CA GLN A 68 -0.65 4.16 7.90
C GLN A 68 -1.30 3.07 8.77
N VAL A 69 -1.58 1.90 8.18
CA VAL A 69 -2.09 0.73 8.92
C VAL A 69 -1.13 0.36 10.05
N TRP A 70 0.18 0.24 9.74
CA TRP A 70 1.22 -0.04 10.72
C TRP A 70 1.26 0.98 11.87
N ARG A 71 1.12 2.28 11.55
CA ARG A 71 1.06 3.33 12.57
C ARG A 71 -0.16 3.21 13.46
N LEU A 72 -1.32 2.81 12.93
CA LEU A 72 -2.50 2.55 13.74
C LEU A 72 -2.31 1.35 14.67
N MET A 73 -1.59 0.31 14.22
CA MET A 73 -1.29 -0.85 15.07
C MET A 73 -0.28 -0.53 16.17
N SER A 74 0.77 0.25 15.84
CA SER A 74 1.91 0.51 16.71
C SER A 74 1.75 1.73 17.63
N CYS A 75 1.08 2.80 17.17
CA CYS A 75 1.01 4.09 17.86
C CYS A 75 -0.42 4.35 18.42
N ARG A 76 -0.76 3.63 19.50
CA ARG A 76 -2.11 3.66 20.11
C ARG A 76 -2.38 4.88 20.99
N ASP A 77 -1.35 5.64 21.33
CA ASP A 77 -1.41 6.84 22.16
C ASP A 77 -1.90 8.09 21.41
N THR A 78 -1.92 8.02 20.07
CA THR A 78 -2.28 9.16 19.22
C THR A 78 -3.79 9.48 19.22
N LEU A 79 -4.13 10.77 19.04
CA LEU A 79 -5.53 11.19 18.87
C LEU A 79 -6.17 10.51 17.65
N CYS A 80 -5.42 10.36 16.57
CA CYS A 80 -5.86 9.68 15.35
C CYS A 80 -6.31 8.24 15.66
N PHE A 81 -5.50 7.48 16.42
CA PHE A 81 -5.87 6.14 16.85
C PHE A 81 -7.16 6.16 17.67
N ARG A 82 -7.27 7.01 18.70
CA ARG A 82 -8.45 7.06 19.59
C ARG A 82 -9.75 7.37 18.85
N VAL A 83 -9.71 8.31 17.90
CA VAL A 83 -10.88 8.70 17.10
C VAL A 83 -11.28 7.59 16.12
N LEU A 84 -10.30 7.00 15.43
CA LEU A 84 -10.56 5.94 14.45
C LEU A 84 -10.96 4.63 15.12
N SER A 85 -10.35 4.26 16.24
CA SER A 85 -10.67 3.04 16.98
C SER A 85 -12.11 3.10 17.51
N ALA A 86 -12.50 4.21 18.15
CA ALA A 86 -13.86 4.40 18.65
C ALA A 86 -14.92 4.28 17.55
N LYS A 87 -14.59 4.71 16.33
CA LYS A 87 -15.53 4.70 15.20
C LYS A 87 -15.55 3.37 14.44
N TYR A 88 -14.39 2.76 14.19
CA TYR A 88 -14.23 1.71 13.19
C TYR A 88 -13.68 0.38 13.72
N PHE A 89 -12.96 0.37 14.84
CA PHE A 89 -12.38 -0.85 15.44
C PHE A 89 -12.30 -0.70 16.97
N PRO A 90 -13.44 -0.75 17.67
CA PRO A 90 -13.50 -0.47 19.11
C PRO A 90 -12.70 -1.49 19.94
N ASP A 91 -12.54 -2.72 19.45
CA ASP A 91 -11.76 -3.78 20.10
C ASP A 91 -10.24 -3.55 20.02
N GLY A 92 -9.82 -2.50 19.29
CA GLY A 92 -8.41 -2.10 19.17
C GLY A 92 -7.60 -2.94 18.18
N ASP A 93 -8.27 -3.76 17.37
CA ASP A 93 -7.68 -4.50 16.26
C ASP A 93 -8.05 -3.86 14.92
N VAL A 94 -7.04 -3.34 14.23
CA VAL A 94 -7.18 -2.66 12.92
C VAL A 94 -7.49 -3.65 11.80
N LEU A 95 -7.18 -4.94 11.98
CA LEU A 95 -7.43 -5.99 10.99
C LEU A 95 -8.86 -6.53 11.07
N HIS A 96 -9.44 -6.54 12.28
CA HIS A 96 -10.82 -6.93 12.53
C HIS A 96 -11.76 -5.72 12.59
N LEU A 97 -12.18 -5.27 11.40
CA LEU A 97 -12.92 -4.04 11.21
C LEU A 97 -14.43 -4.17 11.50
N LYS A 98 -15.01 -3.20 12.20
CA LYS A 98 -16.47 -3.08 12.35
C LYS A 98 -17.11 -2.65 11.03
N ARG A 99 -18.23 -3.28 10.67
CA ARG A 99 -19.07 -2.83 9.55
C ARG A 99 -19.73 -1.49 9.90
N VAL A 100 -19.41 -0.46 9.13
CA VAL A 100 -19.99 0.90 9.26
C VAL A 100 -20.73 1.22 7.96
N GLU A 101 -21.94 1.78 8.04
CA GLU A 101 -22.77 2.07 6.86
C GLU A 101 -22.19 3.15 5.95
N LYS A 102 -21.56 4.19 6.53
CA LYS A 102 -20.99 5.34 5.79
C LYS A 102 -19.57 5.66 6.27
N PRO A 103 -18.58 4.80 5.96
CA PRO A 103 -17.19 5.07 6.29
C PRO A 103 -16.65 6.22 5.44
N SER A 104 -15.68 6.97 5.98
CA SER A 104 -14.98 7.99 5.18
C SER A 104 -14.15 7.31 4.08
N PHE A 105 -13.97 8.01 2.95
CA PHE A 105 -13.20 7.48 1.81
C PHE A 105 -11.74 7.15 2.18
N THR A 106 -11.13 7.99 3.03
CA THR A 106 -9.81 7.71 3.62
C THR A 106 -9.81 6.43 4.43
N TRP A 107 -10.85 6.16 5.23
CA TRP A 107 -10.93 4.93 5.99
C TRP A 107 -11.11 3.71 5.09
N GLN A 108 -11.98 3.79 4.08
CA GLN A 108 -12.12 2.74 3.08
C GLN A 108 -10.79 2.41 2.40
N SER A 109 -9.99 3.44 2.12
CA SER A 109 -8.65 3.27 1.53
C SER A 109 -7.68 2.54 2.48
N ILE A 110 -7.66 2.92 3.76
CA ILE A 110 -6.84 2.27 4.78
C ILE A 110 -7.31 0.83 5.01
N ALA A 111 -8.62 0.60 5.13
CA ALA A 111 -9.22 -0.72 5.30
C ALA A 111 -8.90 -1.66 4.13
N LYS A 112 -9.01 -1.16 2.89
CA LYS A 112 -8.64 -1.91 1.70
C LYS A 112 -7.15 -2.24 1.66
N ALA A 113 -6.29 -1.30 2.07
CA ALA A 113 -4.86 -1.57 2.16
C ALA A 113 -4.55 -2.61 3.26
N ALA A 114 -5.22 -2.52 4.42
CA ALA A 114 -5.10 -3.50 5.49
C ALA A 114 -5.51 -4.90 5.03
N SER A 115 -6.62 -5.04 4.30
CA SER A 115 -7.04 -6.33 3.75
C SER A 115 -6.10 -6.84 2.66
N THR A 116 -5.60 -5.96 1.78
CA THR A 116 -4.65 -6.34 0.72
C THR A 116 -3.34 -6.85 1.30
N LEU A 117 -2.90 -6.24 2.39
CA LEU A 117 -1.66 -6.63 3.08
C LEU A 117 -1.89 -7.73 4.12
N TYR A 118 -3.13 -8.13 4.42
CA TYR A 118 -3.41 -9.12 5.46
C TYR A 118 -2.72 -10.45 5.19
N ASP A 119 -2.70 -10.88 3.92
CA ASP A 119 -2.01 -12.10 3.50
C ASP A 119 -0.48 -11.96 3.56
N ASP A 120 0.04 -10.74 3.30
CA ASP A 120 1.47 -10.40 3.35
C ASP A 120 1.99 -10.07 4.77
N PHE A 121 1.09 -9.78 5.72
CA PHE A 121 1.45 -9.45 7.10
C PHE A 121 1.79 -10.73 7.85
N GLY A 122 3.08 -10.93 8.13
CA GLY A 122 3.55 -11.94 9.08
C GLY A 122 3.55 -11.41 10.53
N TRP A 123 3.12 -12.24 11.47
CA TRP A 123 3.25 -11.91 12.90
C TRP A 123 4.72 -11.84 13.32
N ASN A 124 5.12 -10.74 13.94
CA ASN A 124 6.35 -10.66 14.71
C ASN A 124 5.99 -10.90 16.19
N VAL A 125 6.21 -12.13 16.66
CA VAL A 125 5.76 -12.58 17.99
C VAL A 125 6.50 -11.82 19.09
N GLY A 126 5.74 -11.00 19.82
CA GLY A 126 6.15 -10.37 21.07
C GLY A 126 5.59 -11.12 22.29
N ARG A 127 4.81 -10.43 23.13
CA ARG A 127 4.09 -11.06 24.25
C ARG A 127 2.82 -11.76 23.74
N GLY A 128 2.72 -13.08 23.92
CA GLY A 128 1.72 -13.96 23.31
C GLY A 128 0.27 -13.81 23.81
N ASP A 129 -0.01 -12.82 24.65
CA ASP A 129 -1.28 -12.67 25.37
C ASP A 129 -2.48 -12.35 24.45
N LYS A 130 -2.24 -12.02 23.17
CA LYS A 130 -3.26 -11.61 22.17
C LYS A 130 -3.13 -12.32 20.81
N ILE A 131 -2.37 -13.42 20.74
CA ILE A 131 -2.14 -14.16 19.49
C ILE A 131 -3.03 -15.41 19.49
N ASP A 132 -3.91 -15.53 18.49
CA ASP A 132 -4.64 -16.77 18.24
C ASP A 132 -3.90 -17.61 17.21
N ILE A 133 -3.12 -18.57 17.72
CA ILE A 133 -2.22 -19.43 16.94
C ILE A 133 -2.92 -20.10 15.75
N TRP A 134 -4.23 -20.35 15.84
CA TRP A 134 -4.98 -21.10 14.84
C TRP A 134 -5.67 -20.22 13.79
N ARG A 135 -5.97 -18.96 14.13
CA ARG A 135 -6.75 -18.05 13.27
C ARG A 135 -5.92 -16.95 12.64
N ASP A 136 -4.80 -16.62 13.27
CA ASP A 136 -3.93 -15.55 12.84
C ASP A 136 -3.06 -15.98 11.65
N ASN A 137 -2.93 -15.11 10.65
CA ASN A 137 -2.07 -15.37 9.50
C ASN A 137 -0.60 -15.21 9.89
N TRP A 138 0.12 -16.33 9.96
CA TRP A 138 1.55 -16.35 10.29
C TRP A 138 2.47 -15.85 9.17
N GLY A 139 1.94 -15.49 7.99
CA GLY A 139 2.72 -15.01 6.86
C GLY A 139 3.48 -16.10 6.10
N PHE A 140 3.14 -17.38 6.33
CA PHE A 140 3.78 -18.52 5.65
C PHE A 140 3.12 -18.90 4.31
N ASN A 141 2.00 -18.27 3.95
CA ASN A 141 1.18 -18.68 2.79
C ASN A 141 1.86 -18.45 1.42
N ASP A 142 2.94 -17.66 1.35
CA ASP A 142 3.67 -17.38 0.10
C ASP A 142 4.90 -18.28 -0.15
N LEU A 143 5.25 -19.18 0.78
CA LEU A 143 6.36 -20.11 0.57
C LEU A 143 5.97 -21.40 -0.17
N SER A 144 4.69 -21.57 -0.54
CA SER A 144 4.19 -22.76 -1.25
C SER A 144 4.12 -22.63 -2.79
N VAL A 145 4.60 -21.52 -3.38
CA VAL A 145 4.58 -21.32 -4.86
C VAL A 145 5.98 -21.34 -5.49
N MET A 146 6.97 -21.92 -4.80
CA MET A 146 8.28 -22.24 -5.39
C MET A 146 8.61 -23.74 -5.30
N GLN A 147 7.73 -24.57 -5.87
CA GLN A 147 8.08 -25.93 -6.34
C GLN A 147 7.61 -26.12 -7.77
#